data_AF-A0A554IZD1-F1
#
_entry.id   AF-A0A554IZD1-F1
#
_cell.length_a   1.000
_cell.length_b   1.000
_cell.length_c   1.000
_cell.angle_alpha   90.00
_cell.angle_beta   90.00
_cell.angle_gamma   90.00
#
_symmetry.space_group_name_H-M   'P 1'
#
loop_
_entity.id
_entity.type
_entity.pdbx_description
1 polymer ?
#
loop_
_entity_poly.entity_id
_entity_poly.type
_entity_poly.pdbx_seq_one_letter_code
_entity_poly.pdbx_strand_id
1 'polypeptide(L)' 'MWNRILGLNSFILWPAAAVFMLYAAGRAVLTLQWKMLLLAFVIFVVFTIAEVVLAIMSD' A
#
# COMPACT_ATOMS: atom_id res chain seq x y z
N MET A 1 -5.86 -14.41 15.68
CA MET A 1 -6.62 -13.41 14.88
C MET A 1 -5.67 -12.58 14.02
N TRP A 2 -4.53 -12.14 14.57
CA TRP A 2 -3.48 -11.41 13.85
C TRP A 2 -3.00 -12.10 12.56
N ASN A 3 -2.78 -13.42 12.54
CA ASN A 3 -2.45 -14.16 11.30
C ASN A 3 -3.48 -14.05 10.17
N ARG A 4 -4.79 -13.95 10.48
CA ARG A 4 -5.81 -13.72 9.45
C ARG A 4 -5.79 -12.29 8.93
N ILE A 5 -5.49 -11.33 9.81
CA ILE A 5 -5.37 -9.91 9.45
C ILE A 5 -4.10 -9.67 8.64
N LEU A 6 -2.99 -10.30 9.02
CA LEU A 6 -1.74 -10.31 8.26
C LEU A 6 -1.98 -10.91 6.87
N GLY A 7 -2.65 -12.07 6.78
CA GLY A 7 -2.98 -12.66 5.48
C GLY A 7 -3.83 -11.73 4.59
N LEU A 8 -4.80 -11.04 5.17
CA LEU A 8 -5.61 -10.08 4.40
C LEU A 8 -4.79 -8.86 3.96
N ASN A 9 -3.91 -8.36 4.82
CA ASN A 9 -3.04 -7.24 4.49
C ASN A 9 -2.01 -7.62 3.40
N SER A 10 -1.38 -8.78 3.53
CA SER A 10 -0.30 -9.25 2.67
C SER A 10 -0.76 -9.71 1.29
N PHE A 11 -1.91 -10.40 1.21
CA PHE A 11 -2.41 -10.95 -0.06
C PHE A 11 -3.33 -10.00 -0.83
N ILE A 12 -4.02 -9.07 -0.16
CA ILE A 12 -5.05 -8.24 -0.79
C ILE A 12 -4.68 -6.76 -0.72
N LEU A 13 -4.50 -6.20 0.48
CA LEU A 13 -4.39 -4.75 0.66
C LEU A 13 -3.04 -4.20 0.16
N TRP A 14 -1.94 -4.87 0.49
CA TRP A 14 -0.61 -4.44 0.09
C TRP A 14 -0.40 -4.53 -1.43
N PRO A 15 -0.77 -5.63 -2.13
CA PRO A 15 -0.71 -5.68 -3.59
C PRO A 15 -1.63 -4.64 -4.25
N ALA A 16 -2.83 -4.41 -3.71
CA ALA A 16 -3.73 -3.38 -4.23
C ALA A 16 -3.12 -1.97 -4.09
N ALA A 17 -2.47 -1.67 -2.97
CA ALA A 17 -1.76 -0.41 -2.77
C ALA A 17 -0.58 -0.25 -3.74
N ALA A 18 0.17 -1.32 -4.02
CA ALA A 18 1.25 -1.32 -5.00
C ALA A 18 0.74 -1.03 -6.42
N VAL A 19 -0.36 -1.68 -6.83
CA VAL A 19 -0.99 -1.44 -8.14
C VAL A 19 -1.52 -0.01 -8.23
N PHE A 20 -2.14 0.50 -7.17
CA PHE A 20 -2.61 1.88 -7.11
C PHE A 20 -1.45 2.89 -7.22
N MET A 21 -0.31 2.61 -6.59
CA MET A 21 0.90 3.42 -6.70
C MET A 21 1.44 3.46 -8.14
N LEU A 22 1.48 2.31 -8.82
CA LEU A 22 1.87 2.25 -10.24
C LEU A 22 0.91 3.04 -11.13
N TYR A 23 -0.40 2.89 -10.90
CA TYR A 23 -1.42 3.67 -11.61
C TYR A 23 -1.24 5.18 -11.38
N ALA A 24 -1.07 5.59 -10.13
CA ALA A 24 -0.90 7.00 -9.77
C ALA A 24 0.39 7.59 -10.35
N ALA A 25 1.47 6.80 -10.43
CA ALA A 25 2.71 7.19 -11.08
C ALA A 25 2.49 7.42 -12.58
N GLY A 26 1.85 6.48 -13.29
CA GLY A 26 1.53 6.64 -14.70
C GLY A 26 0.63 7.86 -14.95
N ARG A 27 -0.39 8.06 -14.12
CA ARG A 27 -1.28 9.23 -14.22
C ARG A 27 -0.54 10.55 -13.95
N ALA A 28 0.34 10.58 -12.96
CA ALA A 28 1.10 11.79 -12.62
C ALA A 28 2.05 12.19 -13.75
N VAL A 29 2.68 11.22 -14.43
CA VAL A 29 3.51 11.50 -15.61
C VAL A 29 2.67 12.07 -16.76
N LEU A 30 1.49 11.52 -17.01
CA LEU A 30 0.62 11.96 -18.11
C LEU A 30 -0.05 13.32 -17.87
N THR A 31 -0.43 13.60 -16.63
CA THR A 31 -1.22 14.81 -16.29
C THR A 31 -0.41 15.90 -15.62
N LEU A 32 0.87 15.63 -15.29
CA LEU A 32 1.76 16.48 -14.47
C LEU A 32 1.17 16.84 -13.09
N GLN A 33 0.19 16.06 -12.61
CA GLN A 33 -0.46 16.27 -11.32
C GLN A 33 0.11 15.32 -10.25
N TRP A 34 0.97 15.85 -9.40
CA TRP A 34 1.68 15.09 -8.36
C TRP A 34 0.85 14.74 -7.14
N LYS A 35 -0.29 15.42 -6.93
CA LYS A 35 -1.14 15.25 -5.74
C LYS A 35 -1.60 13.80 -5.55
N MET A 36 -1.98 13.14 -6.65
CA MET A 36 -2.46 11.75 -6.58
C MET A 36 -1.32 10.76 -6.33
N LEU A 37 -0.13 11.00 -6.89
CA LEU A 37 1.05 10.19 -6.61
C LEU A 37 1.44 10.28 -5.12
N LEU A 38 1.38 11.48 -4.56
CA LEU A 38 1.72 11.72 -3.15
C LEU A 38 0.72 10.99 -2.22
N LEU A 39 -0.58 11.02 -2.54
CA LEU A 39 -1.59 10.24 -1.83
C LEU A 39 -1.32 8.74 -1.93
N ALA A 40 -1.05 8.23 -3.13
CA ALA A 40 -0.78 6.81 -3.36
C ALA A 40 0.48 6.34 -2.62
N PHE A 41 1.52 7.18 -2.59
CA PHE A 41 2.75 6.91 -1.84
C PHE A 41 2.48 6.81 -0.33
N VAL A 42 1.72 7.75 0.24
CA VAL A 42 1.34 7.70 1.66
C VAL A 42 0.58 6.43 1.99
N ILE A 43 -0.40 6.05 1.15
CA ILE A 43 -1.18 4.82 1.33
C ILE A 43 -0.26 3.58 1.29
N PHE A 44 0.65 3.51 0.32
CA PHE A 44 1.58 2.39 0.20
C PHE A 44 2.52 2.27 1.41
N VAL A 45 3.05 3.40 1.90
CA VAL A 45 3.90 3.42 3.11
C VAL A 45 3.12 2.95 4.33
N VAL A 46 1.88 3.42 4.52
CA VAL A 46 1.03 3.01 5.64
C VAL A 46 0.77 1.51 5.61
N PHE A 47 0.42 0.93 4.45
CA PHE A 47 0.21 -0.51 4.32
C PHE A 47 1.48 -1.33 4.53
N THR A 48 2.64 -0.80 4.13
CA THR A 48 3.93 -1.45 4.37
C THR A 48 4.28 -1.45 5.87
N ILE A 49 4.06 -0.34 6.57
CA ILE A 49 4.22 -0.29 8.03
C ILE A 49 3.24 -1.25 8.73
N ALA A 50 1.98 -1.26 8.30
CA ALA A 50 0.97 -2.17 8.83
C ALA A 50 1.38 -3.63 8.64
N GLU A 51 1.94 -3.99 7.49
CA GLU A 51 2.46 -5.35 7.21
C GLU A 51 3.56 -5.74 8.20
N VAL A 52 4.55 -4.86 8.41
CA VAL A 52 5.65 -5.10 9.34
C VAL A 52 5.15 -5.23 10.79
N VAL A 53 4.26 -4.34 11.22
CA VAL A 53 3.69 -4.38 12.58
C VAL A 53 2.87 -5.65 12.79
N LEU A 54 2.03 -6.01 11.81
CA LEU A 54 1.20 -7.22 11.89
C LEU A 54 2.08 -8.48 11.91
N ALA A 55 3.17 -8.51 11.16
CA ALA A 55 4.13 -9.61 11.16
C ALA A 55 4.75 -9.80 12.55
N ILE A 56 5.23 -8.71 13.17
CA ILE A 56 5.79 -8.74 14.54
C ILE A 56 4.76 -9.19 15.58
N MET A 57 3.49 -8.77 15.44
CA MET A 57 2.42 -9.17 16.36
C MET A 57 1.91 -10.60 16.13
N SER A 58 2.31 -11.23 15.03
CA SER A 58 1.88 -12.56 14.64
C SER A 58 2.92 -13.66 14.88
N ASP A 59 4.18 -13.26 15.09
CA ASP A 59 5.24 -14.08 15.70
C ASP A 59 4.94 -14.33 17.19
#